data_AF-A0A2H6GL28-F1
#
_entry.id   AF-A0A2H6GL28-F1
#
_cell.length_a   1.000
_cell.length_b   1.000
_cell.length_c   1.000
_cell.angle_alpha   90.00
_cell.angle_beta   90.00
_cell.angle_gamma   90.00
#
_symmetry.space_group_name_H-M   'P 1'
#
loop_
_entity.id
_entity.type
_entity.pdbx_description
1 polymer ?
#
loop_
_entity_poly.entity_id
_entity_poly.type
_entity_poly.pdbx_seq_one_letter_code
_entity_poly.pdbx_strand_id
1 'polypeptide(L)'
;MDYRIASRPRLEAVLVLPAFLLITTLFLAVSRPAFAAHSQDLLLMGQAHFMSGRLLEAIPFLDKVAESPNPESGKALYLLGRIYLLTGKYRRSKEYFERALEKTRQGVGEISEWKSLAGIGDALYASGRYGEAIRRYRLAQVDAPAFGRAHVQIKMALCDVAEGRQGDALERLKKALPRIPILSRWIGREEEFLRSLAMQGTRVVPERIARYHVLVGPVRGDTTDLASSGIGTDIPVQVVREGEEYYLDYGPFADPVEAMIYVEKVKGATSYEARIQEK
;
A
#
# COMPACT_ATOMS: atom_id res chain seq x y z
N MET A 1 -83.51 12.28 -22.31
CA MET A 1 -83.19 13.54 -21.59
C MET A 1 -83.16 13.22 -20.11
N ASP A 2 -82.11 13.41 -19.32
CA ASP A 2 -80.68 13.63 -19.53
C ASP A 2 -80.05 13.63 -18.12
N TYR A 3 -78.87 13.03 -17.97
CA TYR A 3 -77.74 13.38 -17.06
C TYR A 3 -78.01 13.75 -15.57
N ARG A 4 -77.29 13.28 -14.53
CA ARG A 4 -75.85 12.98 -14.38
C ARG A 4 -75.60 12.18 -13.09
N ILE A 5 -74.64 11.27 -13.19
CA ILE A 5 -74.00 10.49 -12.12
C ILE A 5 -72.85 11.29 -11.49
N ALA A 6 -72.46 10.89 -10.28
CA ALA A 6 -71.13 10.95 -9.63
C ALA A 6 -70.80 12.14 -8.72
N SER A 7 -70.90 11.82 -7.43
CA SER A 7 -69.97 12.15 -6.35
C SER A 7 -68.51 12.39 -6.78
N ARG A 8 -67.96 13.55 -6.43
CA ARG A 8 -66.54 13.74 -6.11
C ARG A 8 -66.41 13.66 -4.58
N PRO A 9 -65.37 13.01 -4.01
CA PRO A 9 -64.04 13.62 -3.98
C PRO A 9 -62.86 12.62 -3.97
N ARG A 10 -61.64 13.20 -3.86
CA ARG A 10 -60.33 12.61 -3.56
C ARG A 10 -59.41 12.32 -4.74
N LEU A 11 -58.94 13.40 -5.35
CA LEU A 11 -57.60 13.48 -5.95
C LEU A 11 -56.61 13.97 -4.86
N GLU A 12 -56.10 13.07 -4.01
CA GLU A 12 -54.94 13.40 -3.14
C GLU A 12 -53.78 12.39 -3.30
N ALA A 13 -53.92 11.35 -4.11
CA ALA A 13 -52.95 10.26 -4.16
C ALA A 13 -51.78 10.44 -5.15
N VAL A 14 -51.74 11.50 -5.97
CA VAL A 14 -50.79 11.57 -7.11
C VAL A 14 -49.53 12.44 -6.84
N LEU A 15 -49.52 13.26 -5.79
CA LEU A 15 -48.39 14.18 -5.52
C LEU A 15 -47.40 13.69 -4.45
N VAL A 16 -47.70 12.63 -3.70
CA VAL A 16 -46.86 12.17 -2.58
C VAL A 16 -45.66 11.34 -3.06
N LEU A 17 -45.82 10.54 -4.12
CA LEU A 17 -44.77 9.70 -4.71
C LEU A 17 -43.58 10.50 -5.29
N PRO A 18 -43.78 11.57 -6.10
CA PRO A 18 -42.65 12.35 -6.61
C PRO A 18 -41.95 13.15 -5.51
N ALA A 19 -42.67 13.65 -4.50
CA ALA A 19 -42.08 14.36 -3.36
C ALA A 19 -41.23 13.42 -2.49
N PHE A 20 -41.67 12.17 -2.28
CA PHE A 20 -40.91 11.18 -1.51
C PHE A 20 -39.63 10.73 -2.25
N LEU A 21 -39.70 10.55 -3.58
CA LEU A 21 -38.52 10.30 -4.42
C LEU A 21 -37.55 11.50 -4.42
N LEU A 22 -38.07 12.73 -4.42
CA LEU A 22 -37.24 13.94 -4.35
C LEU A 22 -36.59 14.11 -2.96
N ILE A 23 -37.33 13.85 -1.88
CA ILE A 23 -36.82 13.92 -0.50
C ILE A 23 -35.80 12.80 -0.25
N THR A 24 -36.02 11.58 -0.74
CA THR A 24 -35.05 10.49 -0.61
C THR A 24 -33.79 10.74 -1.44
N THR A 25 -33.93 11.27 -2.66
CA THR A 25 -32.76 11.66 -3.47
C THR A 25 -32.01 12.85 -2.87
N LEU A 26 -32.69 13.85 -2.31
CA LEU A 26 -32.09 14.98 -1.62
C LEU A 26 -31.44 14.55 -0.28
N PHE A 27 -32.06 13.65 0.46
CA PHE A 27 -31.51 13.05 1.68
C PHE A 27 -30.26 12.21 1.38
N LEU A 28 -30.27 11.41 0.31
CA LEU A 28 -29.10 10.68 -0.16
C LEU A 28 -28.01 11.61 -0.70
N ALA A 29 -28.37 12.75 -1.30
CA ALA A 29 -27.42 13.75 -1.80
C ALA A 29 -26.79 14.59 -0.68
N VAL A 30 -27.53 14.92 0.38
CA VAL A 30 -27.06 15.73 1.54
C VAL A 30 -26.35 14.87 2.59
N SER A 31 -26.69 13.58 2.72
CA SER A 31 -26.04 12.66 3.68
C SER A 31 -24.69 12.13 3.18
N ARG A 32 -24.47 12.09 1.86
CA ARG A 32 -23.20 11.67 1.25
C ARG A 32 -21.99 12.57 1.59
N PRO A 33 -22.07 13.91 1.55
CA PRO A 33 -20.91 14.77 1.83
C PRO A 33 -20.44 14.73 3.30
N ALA A 34 -21.35 14.61 4.27
CA ALA A 34 -20.97 14.60 5.69
C ALA A 34 -20.27 13.30 6.11
N PHE A 35 -20.72 12.15 5.57
CA PHE A 35 -20.10 10.86 5.86
C PHE A 35 -18.75 10.69 5.15
N ALA A 36 -18.66 11.15 3.89
CA ALA A 36 -17.42 11.13 3.11
C ALA A 36 -16.33 12.03 3.71
N ALA A 37 -16.69 13.23 4.18
CA ALA A 37 -15.74 14.10 4.89
C ALA A 37 -15.21 13.43 6.17
N HIS A 38 -16.09 12.81 6.96
CA HIS A 38 -15.68 12.12 8.19
C HIS A 38 -14.80 10.89 7.92
N SER A 39 -15.08 10.08 6.90
CA SER A 39 -14.25 8.93 6.54
C SER A 39 -12.91 9.33 5.93
N GLN A 40 -12.90 10.39 5.12
CA GLN A 40 -11.68 10.94 4.53
C GLN A 40 -10.76 11.53 5.59
N ASP A 41 -11.29 12.28 6.56
CA ASP A 41 -10.51 12.84 7.67
C ASP A 41 -9.90 11.73 8.55
N LEU A 42 -10.70 10.71 8.89
CA LEU A 42 -10.19 9.55 9.64
C LEU A 42 -9.14 8.77 8.85
N LEU A 43 -9.34 8.59 7.54
CA LEU A 43 -8.35 7.96 6.68
C LEU A 43 -7.06 8.77 6.67
N LEU A 44 -7.14 10.11 6.56
CA LEU A 44 -5.99 11.00 6.58
C LEU A 44 -5.23 10.89 7.90
N MET A 45 -5.93 10.87 9.04
CA MET A 45 -5.32 10.66 10.36
C MET A 45 -4.61 9.31 10.45
N GLY A 46 -5.29 8.23 10.02
CA GLY A 46 -4.69 6.89 9.97
C GLY A 46 -3.44 6.85 9.07
N GLN A 47 -3.47 7.50 7.91
CA GLN A 47 -2.32 7.62 7.02
C GLN A 47 -1.20 8.44 7.65
N ALA A 48 -1.48 9.55 8.32
CA ALA A 48 -0.47 10.38 8.98
C ALA A 48 0.24 9.62 10.11
N HIS A 49 -0.51 8.88 10.93
CA HIS A 49 0.06 8.00 11.95
C HIS A 49 0.92 6.89 11.33
N PHE A 50 0.42 6.23 10.29
CA PHE A 50 1.16 5.22 9.55
C PHE A 50 2.47 5.78 8.99
N MET A 51 2.40 6.95 8.35
CA MET A 51 3.55 7.61 7.72
C MET A 51 4.58 8.07 8.74
N SER A 52 4.16 8.43 9.96
CA SER A 52 5.07 8.79 11.03
C SER A 52 5.64 7.57 11.78
N GLY A 53 5.43 6.35 11.28
CA GLY A 53 5.87 5.11 11.92
C GLY A 53 5.09 4.69 13.16
N ARG A 54 4.06 5.44 13.56
CA ARG A 54 3.13 5.13 14.64
C ARG A 54 2.06 4.14 14.17
N LEU A 55 2.52 2.93 13.84
CA LEU A 55 1.71 1.90 13.15
C LEU A 55 0.50 1.45 13.97
N LEU A 56 0.64 1.31 15.30
CA LEU A 56 -0.44 0.82 16.16
C LEU A 56 -1.49 1.92 16.40
N GLU A 57 -1.04 3.17 16.49
CA GLU A 57 -1.88 4.35 16.65
C GLU A 57 -2.70 4.65 15.39
N ALA A 58 -2.26 4.19 14.22
CA ALA A 58 -3.03 4.28 12.97
C ALA A 58 -4.26 3.37 12.95
N ILE A 59 -4.20 2.21 13.64
CA ILE A 59 -5.22 1.17 13.61
C ILE A 59 -6.63 1.69 13.95
N PRO A 60 -6.88 2.38 15.08
CA PRO A 60 -8.24 2.78 15.46
C PRO A 60 -8.93 3.68 14.43
N PHE A 61 -8.16 4.56 13.77
CA PHE A 61 -8.69 5.42 12.71
C PHE A 61 -9.04 4.59 11.46
N LEU A 62 -8.14 3.70 11.05
CA LEU A 62 -8.33 2.87 9.86
C LEU A 62 -9.44 1.82 10.04
N ASP A 63 -9.57 1.21 11.22
CA ASP A 63 -10.64 0.23 11.51
C ASP A 63 -12.03 0.91 11.37
N LYS A 64 -12.19 2.13 11.92
CA LYS A 64 -13.45 2.87 11.79
C LYS A 64 -13.81 3.20 10.34
N VAL A 65 -12.83 3.51 9.50
CA VAL A 65 -13.03 3.73 8.06
C VAL A 65 -13.37 2.41 7.35
N ALA A 66 -12.69 1.32 7.71
CA ALA A 66 -12.87 0.00 7.10
C ALA A 66 -14.24 -0.64 7.39
N GLU A 67 -14.85 -0.34 8.54
CA GLU A 67 -16.20 -0.79 8.93
C GLU A 67 -17.32 0.00 8.26
N SER A 68 -17.01 1.18 7.75
CA SER A 68 -17.96 2.10 7.17
C SER A 68 -18.21 1.79 5.67
N PRO A 69 -19.46 1.87 5.17
CA PRO A 69 -19.77 1.66 3.76
C PRO A 69 -19.40 2.89 2.91
N ASN A 70 -18.11 3.20 2.82
CA ASN A 70 -17.56 4.33 2.08
C ASN A 70 -16.50 3.88 1.05
N PRO A 71 -16.16 4.74 0.07
CA PRO A 71 -15.10 4.47 -0.90
C PRO A 71 -13.71 4.29 -0.26
N GLU A 72 -13.45 4.94 0.87
CA GLU A 72 -12.14 4.90 1.54
C GLU A 72 -11.84 3.54 2.20
N SER A 73 -12.87 2.74 2.47
CA SER A 73 -12.79 1.47 3.20
C SER A 73 -11.80 0.49 2.57
N GLY A 74 -11.73 0.40 1.24
CA GLY A 74 -10.76 -0.45 0.54
C GLY A 74 -9.31 -0.05 0.82
N LYS A 75 -9.02 1.26 0.85
CA LYS A 75 -7.68 1.79 1.16
C LYS A 75 -7.34 1.62 2.64
N ALA A 76 -8.30 1.81 3.54
CA ALA A 76 -8.12 1.57 4.97
C ALA A 76 -7.80 0.09 5.25
N LEU A 77 -8.54 -0.84 4.64
CA LEU A 77 -8.29 -2.29 4.72
C LEU A 77 -6.89 -2.64 4.19
N TYR A 78 -6.47 -2.05 3.07
CA TYR A 78 -5.12 -2.25 2.54
C TYR A 78 -4.04 -1.80 3.52
N LEU A 79 -4.18 -0.62 4.13
CA LEU A 79 -3.23 -0.10 5.11
C LEU A 79 -3.21 -0.93 6.40
N LEU A 80 -4.35 -1.42 6.87
CA LEU A 80 -4.40 -2.39 7.97
C LEU A 80 -3.66 -3.69 7.62
N GLY A 81 -3.86 -4.20 6.40
CA GLY A 81 -3.11 -5.34 5.87
C GLY A 81 -1.60 -5.11 5.91
N ARG A 82 -1.15 -3.92 5.50
CA ARG A 82 0.24 -3.47 5.62
C ARG A 82 0.69 -3.39 7.06
N ILE A 83 -0.06 -2.78 7.98
CA ILE A 83 0.29 -2.70 9.41
C ILE A 83 0.45 -4.09 10.02
N TYR A 84 -0.44 -5.04 9.71
CA TYR A 84 -0.33 -6.40 10.24
C TYR A 84 0.84 -7.19 9.62
N LEU A 85 1.16 -6.97 8.35
CA LEU A 85 2.38 -7.49 7.72
C LEU A 85 3.60 -6.94 8.46
N LEU A 86 3.57 -5.62 8.58
CA LEU A 86 4.45 -4.77 9.35
C LEU A 86 4.20 -4.89 10.87
N THR A 87 3.78 -6.02 11.41
CA THR A 87 3.87 -6.32 12.85
C THR A 87 4.06 -7.81 13.08
N GLY A 88 4.37 -8.57 12.03
CA GLY A 88 4.53 -10.02 12.10
C GLY A 88 3.21 -10.80 12.21
N LYS A 89 2.05 -10.13 12.10
CA LYS A 89 0.72 -10.75 12.22
C LYS A 89 0.20 -11.18 10.84
N TYR A 90 0.94 -12.08 10.19
CA TYR A 90 0.73 -12.42 8.77
C TYR A 90 -0.65 -12.99 8.44
N ARG A 91 -1.27 -13.76 9.35
CA ARG A 91 -2.65 -14.23 9.18
C ARG A 91 -3.64 -13.07 9.07
N ARG A 92 -3.59 -12.13 10.02
CA ARG A 92 -4.46 -10.93 9.99
C ARG A 92 -4.15 -10.08 8.76
N SER A 93 -2.87 -9.91 8.43
CA SER A 93 -2.44 -9.20 7.22
C SER A 93 -3.13 -9.73 5.97
N LYS A 94 -3.06 -11.04 5.76
CA LYS A 94 -3.73 -11.72 4.65
C LYS A 94 -5.24 -11.47 4.64
N GLU A 95 -5.91 -11.59 5.80
CA GLU A 95 -7.36 -11.36 5.92
C GLU A 95 -7.76 -9.93 5.51
N TYR A 96 -7.00 -8.92 5.96
CA TYR A 96 -7.27 -7.53 5.60
C TYR A 96 -7.01 -7.25 4.11
N PHE A 97 -5.95 -7.83 3.52
CA PHE A 97 -5.75 -7.72 2.07
C PHE A 97 -6.82 -8.44 1.25
N GLU A 98 -7.33 -9.59 1.72
CA GLU A 98 -8.46 -10.28 1.08
C GLU A 98 -9.75 -9.45 1.13
N ARG A 99 -10.04 -8.80 2.27
CA ARG A 99 -11.15 -7.85 2.38
C ARG A 99 -10.97 -6.62 1.48
N ALA A 100 -9.74 -6.09 1.36
CA ALA A 100 -9.45 -4.98 0.46
C ALA A 100 -9.67 -5.37 -1.01
N LEU A 101 -9.23 -6.58 -1.41
CA LEU A 101 -9.46 -7.14 -2.73
C LEU A 101 -10.95 -7.30 -3.04
N GLU A 102 -11.73 -7.76 -2.06
CA GLU A 102 -13.19 -7.88 -2.20
C GLU A 102 -13.84 -6.51 -2.44
N LYS A 103 -13.43 -5.46 -1.72
CA LYS A 103 -13.92 -4.09 -1.94
C LYS A 103 -13.61 -3.60 -3.35
N THR A 104 -12.39 -3.78 -3.84
CA THR A 104 -12.03 -3.41 -5.22
C THR A 104 -12.92 -4.11 -6.25
N ARG A 105 -13.17 -5.41 -6.08
CA ARG A 105 -14.02 -6.21 -6.99
C ARG A 105 -15.49 -5.82 -6.94
N GLN A 106 -15.96 -5.29 -5.82
CA GLN A 106 -17.29 -4.69 -5.67
C GLN A 106 -17.38 -3.28 -6.30
N GLY A 107 -16.30 -2.76 -6.87
CA GLY A 107 -16.23 -1.39 -7.39
C GLY A 107 -16.14 -0.32 -6.30
N VAL A 108 -15.77 -0.72 -5.07
CA VAL A 108 -15.68 0.17 -3.91
C VAL A 108 -14.22 0.48 -3.61
N GLY A 109 -13.85 1.74 -3.83
CA GLY A 109 -12.55 2.30 -3.46
C GLY A 109 -11.49 2.29 -4.56
N GLU A 110 -10.45 3.11 -4.34
CA GLU A 110 -9.43 3.43 -5.35
C GLU A 110 -8.21 2.49 -5.32
N ILE A 111 -8.23 1.43 -4.50
CA ILE A 111 -7.11 0.49 -4.42
C ILE A 111 -7.18 -0.47 -5.61
N SER A 112 -6.07 -0.62 -6.34
CA SER A 112 -5.98 -1.55 -7.47
C SER A 112 -5.87 -2.99 -6.99
N GLU A 113 -6.56 -3.91 -7.69
CA GLU A 113 -6.63 -5.33 -7.35
C GLU A 113 -5.24 -5.97 -7.22
N TRP A 114 -4.31 -5.62 -8.11
CA TRP A 114 -2.96 -6.15 -8.08
C TRP A 114 -2.20 -5.84 -6.78
N LYS A 115 -2.44 -4.68 -6.14
CA LYS A 115 -1.78 -4.32 -4.87
C LYS A 115 -2.24 -5.22 -3.74
N SER A 116 -3.55 -5.48 -3.65
CA SER A 116 -4.12 -6.38 -2.65
C SER A 116 -3.64 -7.82 -2.88
N LEU A 117 -3.60 -8.29 -4.14
CA LEU A 117 -3.06 -9.61 -4.49
C LEU A 117 -1.57 -9.74 -4.15
N ALA A 118 -0.76 -8.71 -4.43
CA ALA A 118 0.64 -8.68 -4.04
C ALA A 118 0.80 -8.71 -2.51
N GLY A 119 0.00 -7.92 -1.77
CA GLY A 119 0.01 -7.93 -0.30
C GLY A 119 -0.36 -9.29 0.31
N ILE A 120 -1.33 -10.01 -0.29
CA ILE A 120 -1.61 -11.40 0.09
C ILE A 120 -0.38 -12.28 -0.16
N GLY A 121 0.29 -12.10 -1.31
CA GLY A 121 1.55 -12.77 -1.62
C GLY A 121 2.64 -12.49 -0.57
N ASP A 122 2.78 -11.24 -0.14
CA ASP A 122 3.75 -10.83 0.87
C ASP A 122 3.47 -11.50 2.22
N ALA A 123 2.21 -11.52 2.65
CA ALA A 123 1.80 -12.20 3.87
C ALA A 123 2.05 -13.71 3.83
N LEU A 124 1.84 -14.35 2.66
CA LEU A 124 2.13 -15.77 2.45
C LEU A 124 3.63 -16.05 2.44
N TYR A 125 4.43 -15.21 1.78
CA TYR A 125 5.89 -15.28 1.76
C TYR A 125 6.46 -15.20 3.18
N ALA A 126 6.02 -14.20 3.95
CA ALA A 126 6.45 -14.00 5.33
C ALA A 126 5.99 -15.15 6.27
N SER A 127 4.93 -15.87 5.89
CA SER A 127 4.47 -17.09 6.59
C SER A 127 5.18 -18.37 6.11
N GLY A 128 6.18 -18.29 5.22
CA GLY A 128 6.89 -19.44 4.66
C GLY A 128 6.12 -20.23 3.59
N ARG A 129 4.97 -19.72 3.13
CA ARG A 129 4.09 -20.38 2.13
C ARG A 129 4.44 -19.92 0.70
N TYR A 130 5.67 -20.20 0.28
CA TYR A 130 6.27 -19.64 -0.94
C TYR A 130 5.53 -20.02 -2.24
N GLY A 131 5.21 -21.30 -2.44
CA GLY A 131 4.41 -21.73 -3.60
C GLY A 131 3.03 -21.06 -3.70
N GLU A 132 2.42 -20.70 -2.57
CA GLU A 132 1.14 -19.97 -2.55
C GLU A 132 1.32 -18.49 -2.83
N ALA A 133 2.38 -17.89 -2.28
CA ALA A 133 2.78 -16.52 -2.58
C ALA A 133 2.99 -16.34 -4.09
N ILE A 134 3.72 -17.25 -4.74
CA ILE A 134 3.93 -17.29 -6.19
C ILE A 134 2.60 -17.29 -6.96
N ARG A 135 1.60 -18.07 -6.52
CA ARG A 135 0.28 -18.07 -7.19
C ARG A 135 -0.42 -16.71 -7.09
N ARG A 136 -0.37 -16.07 -5.92
CA ARG A 136 -0.98 -14.75 -5.72
C ARG A 136 -0.25 -13.64 -6.46
N TYR A 137 1.07 -13.71 -6.51
CA TYR A 137 1.91 -12.83 -7.33
C TYR A 137 1.60 -12.97 -8.83
N ARG A 138 1.43 -14.19 -9.35
CA ARG A 138 1.04 -14.38 -10.76
C ARG A 138 -0.30 -13.71 -11.08
N LEU A 139 -1.28 -13.82 -10.18
CA LEU A 139 -2.56 -13.11 -10.33
C LEU A 139 -2.37 -11.60 -10.30
N ALA A 140 -1.57 -11.07 -9.35
CA ALA A 140 -1.27 -9.65 -9.28
C ALA A 140 -0.62 -9.13 -10.57
N GLN A 141 0.24 -9.93 -11.19
CA GLN A 141 0.97 -9.52 -12.39
C GLN A 141 0.06 -9.24 -13.60
N VAL A 142 -1.10 -9.88 -13.69
CA VAL A 142 -2.01 -9.75 -14.85
C VAL A 142 -2.41 -8.29 -15.08
N ASP A 143 -2.83 -7.62 -14.00
CA ASP A 143 -3.37 -6.25 -14.06
C ASP A 143 -2.40 -5.19 -13.50
N ALA A 144 -1.23 -5.60 -13.01
CA ALA A 144 -0.24 -4.65 -12.51
C ALA A 144 0.32 -3.78 -13.65
N PRO A 145 0.61 -2.49 -13.41
CA PRO A 145 1.37 -1.64 -14.33
C PRO A 145 2.79 -2.19 -14.51
N ALA A 146 3.53 -1.73 -15.54
CA ALA A 146 4.86 -2.26 -15.87
C ALA A 146 5.82 -2.34 -14.67
N PHE A 147 5.86 -1.29 -13.86
CA PHE A 147 6.62 -1.24 -12.61
C PHE A 147 6.15 -2.28 -11.58
N GLY A 148 4.84 -2.36 -11.34
CA GLY A 148 4.25 -3.35 -10.42
C GLY A 148 4.51 -4.80 -10.86
N ARG A 149 4.43 -5.09 -12.17
CA ARG A 149 4.78 -6.41 -12.71
C ARG A 149 6.23 -6.77 -12.44
N ALA A 150 7.15 -5.82 -12.62
CA ALA A 150 8.57 -6.04 -12.36
C ALA A 150 8.83 -6.31 -10.87
N HIS A 151 8.21 -5.53 -9.97
CA HIS A 151 8.29 -5.74 -8.52
C HIS A 151 7.83 -7.14 -8.12
N VAL A 152 6.64 -7.53 -8.58
CA VAL A 152 6.06 -8.84 -8.29
C VAL A 152 6.96 -9.98 -8.82
N GLN A 153 7.61 -9.81 -9.98
CA GLN A 153 8.56 -10.79 -10.50
C GLN A 153 9.81 -10.95 -9.62
N ILE A 154 10.32 -9.87 -9.02
CA ILE A 154 11.43 -9.96 -8.04
C ILE A 154 10.95 -10.69 -6.77
N LYS A 155 9.74 -10.38 -6.28
CA LYS A 155 9.16 -11.08 -5.12
C LYS A 155 8.97 -12.59 -5.37
N MET A 156 8.59 -12.97 -6.58
CA MET A 156 8.56 -14.37 -6.99
C MET A 156 9.97 -15.00 -7.04
N ALA A 157 10.98 -14.27 -7.51
CA ALA A 157 12.36 -14.73 -7.47
C ALA A 157 12.84 -15.01 -6.04
N LEU A 158 12.42 -14.20 -5.06
CA LEU A 158 12.70 -14.47 -3.63
C LEU A 158 12.03 -15.75 -3.12
N CYS A 159 10.80 -16.04 -3.59
CA CYS A 159 10.14 -17.31 -3.29
C CYS A 159 10.91 -18.49 -3.90
N ASP A 160 11.37 -18.35 -5.15
CA ASP A 160 12.15 -19.38 -5.84
C ASP A 160 13.47 -19.66 -5.12
N VAL A 161 14.18 -18.63 -4.64
CA VAL A 161 15.38 -18.79 -3.80
C VAL A 161 15.05 -19.54 -2.50
N ALA A 162 13.97 -19.17 -1.81
CA ALA A 162 13.58 -19.81 -0.56
C ALA A 162 13.21 -21.29 -0.73
N GLU A 163 12.74 -21.68 -1.92
CA GLU A 163 12.45 -23.06 -2.29
C GLU A 163 13.63 -23.77 -2.98
N GLY A 164 14.83 -23.17 -2.98
CA GLY A 164 16.05 -23.76 -3.55
C GLY A 164 16.14 -23.73 -5.08
N ARG A 165 15.20 -23.07 -5.77
CA ARG A 165 15.15 -22.95 -7.24
C ARG A 165 15.91 -21.72 -7.72
N GLN A 166 17.21 -21.71 -7.50
CA GLN A 166 18.07 -20.57 -7.84
C GLN A 166 18.07 -20.22 -9.34
N GLY A 167 17.98 -21.23 -10.22
CA GLY A 167 17.89 -21.01 -11.67
C GLY A 167 16.65 -20.19 -12.08
N ASP A 168 15.48 -20.57 -11.58
CA ASP A 168 14.22 -19.87 -11.82
C ASP A 168 14.28 -18.41 -11.32
N ALA A 169 14.87 -18.22 -10.12
CA ALA A 169 15.04 -16.89 -9.54
C ALA A 169 15.88 -15.97 -10.45
N LEU A 170 17.02 -16.46 -10.95
CA LEU A 170 17.89 -15.69 -11.84
C LEU A 170 17.20 -15.37 -13.17
N GLU A 171 16.43 -16.31 -13.73
CA GLU A 171 15.67 -16.06 -14.96
C GLU A 171 14.61 -14.96 -14.77
N ARG A 172 13.89 -14.97 -13.63
CA ARG A 172 12.94 -13.91 -13.29
C ARG A 172 13.62 -12.56 -13.14
N LEU A 173 14.78 -12.51 -12.48
CA LEU A 173 15.53 -11.26 -12.29
C LEU A 173 16.02 -10.66 -13.60
N LYS A 174 16.56 -11.49 -14.51
CA LYS A 174 16.95 -11.05 -15.86
C LYS A 174 15.79 -10.37 -16.60
N LYS A 175 14.55 -10.82 -16.37
CA LYS A 175 13.34 -10.20 -16.93
C LYS A 175 12.91 -8.95 -16.15
N ALA A 176 13.06 -8.94 -14.83
CA ALA A 176 12.51 -7.89 -13.98
C ALA A 176 13.40 -6.63 -13.91
N LEU A 177 14.71 -6.79 -13.72
CA LEU A 177 15.63 -5.67 -13.48
C LEU A 177 15.63 -4.61 -14.60
N PRO A 178 15.63 -4.97 -15.91
CA PRO A 178 15.59 -3.95 -16.98
C PRO A 178 14.32 -3.09 -16.98
N ARG A 179 13.26 -3.52 -16.28
CA ARG A 179 11.98 -2.80 -16.19
C ARG A 179 11.92 -1.85 -14.99
N ILE A 180 12.96 -1.84 -14.16
CA ILE A 180 13.07 -0.95 -12.99
C ILE A 180 14.34 -0.11 -13.18
N PRO A 181 14.25 1.10 -13.78
CA PRO A 181 15.42 1.89 -14.15
C PRO A 181 16.41 2.14 -13.01
N ILE A 182 15.91 2.28 -11.79
CA ILE A 182 16.73 2.50 -10.58
C ILE A 182 17.61 1.30 -10.22
N LEU A 183 17.27 0.11 -10.73
CA LEU A 183 18.04 -1.12 -10.57
C LEU A 183 18.89 -1.45 -11.80
N SER A 184 19.02 -0.53 -12.76
CA SER A 184 19.78 -0.75 -14.01
C SER A 184 21.22 -1.21 -13.77
N ARG A 185 21.87 -0.76 -12.68
CA ARG A 185 23.22 -1.21 -12.32
C ARG A 185 23.33 -2.70 -12.07
N TRP A 186 22.22 -3.38 -11.74
CA TRP A 186 22.19 -4.81 -11.44
C TRP A 186 21.98 -5.70 -12.66
N ILE A 187 21.73 -5.13 -13.85
CA ILE A 187 21.56 -5.88 -15.09
C ILE A 187 22.86 -6.64 -15.40
N GLY A 188 22.76 -7.97 -15.59
CA GLY A 188 23.91 -8.85 -15.78
C GLY A 188 24.63 -9.24 -14.49
N ARG A 189 24.14 -8.79 -13.34
CA ARG A 189 24.68 -9.05 -12.00
C ARG A 189 23.59 -9.58 -11.06
N GLU A 190 22.69 -10.41 -11.58
CA GLU A 190 21.51 -10.89 -10.85
C GLU A 190 21.88 -11.69 -9.60
N GLU A 191 22.96 -12.47 -9.63
CA GLU A 191 23.46 -13.18 -8.46
C GLU A 191 23.95 -12.22 -7.37
N GLU A 192 24.69 -11.16 -7.75
CA GLU A 192 25.13 -10.14 -6.80
C GLU A 192 23.93 -9.38 -6.22
N PHE A 193 22.91 -9.12 -7.03
CA PHE A 193 21.66 -8.51 -6.57
C PHE A 193 21.00 -9.38 -5.50
N LEU A 194 20.83 -10.69 -5.75
CA LEU A 194 20.29 -11.63 -4.76
C LEU A 194 21.13 -11.68 -3.49
N ARG A 195 22.46 -11.78 -3.62
CA ARG A 195 23.36 -11.76 -2.47
C ARG A 195 23.25 -10.44 -1.70
N SER A 196 23.09 -9.33 -2.39
CA SER A 196 22.93 -8.02 -1.75
C SER A 196 21.60 -7.91 -0.98
N LEU A 197 20.51 -8.48 -1.50
CA LEU A 197 19.25 -8.58 -0.76
C LEU A 197 19.39 -9.49 0.48
N ALA A 198 20.18 -10.57 0.36
CA ALA A 198 20.47 -11.47 1.48
C ALA A 198 21.39 -10.85 2.54
N MET A 199 22.42 -10.08 2.12
CA MET A 199 23.39 -9.41 2.99
C MET A 199 22.81 -8.17 3.69
N GLN A 200 21.92 -7.43 3.03
CA GLN A 200 21.07 -6.43 3.70
C GLN A 200 20.09 -7.07 4.69
N GLY A 201 19.93 -8.41 4.64
CA GLY A 201 19.19 -9.23 5.60
C GLY A 201 19.98 -9.69 6.82
N THR A 202 21.22 -9.25 7.04
CA THR A 202 22.02 -9.67 8.20
C THR A 202 22.39 -8.52 9.14
N ARG A 203 21.34 -8.01 9.82
CA ARG A 203 21.36 -7.85 11.29
C ARG A 203 19.95 -8.16 11.80
N VAL A 204 19.69 -9.43 12.14
CA VAL A 204 18.50 -9.80 12.91
C VAL A 204 18.73 -9.25 14.32
N VAL A 205 18.07 -8.15 14.67
CA VAL A 205 17.99 -7.68 16.06
C VAL A 205 16.97 -8.59 16.75
N PRO A 206 17.39 -9.48 17.67
CA PRO A 206 16.53 -10.57 18.17
C PRO A 206 15.28 -10.10 18.91
N GLU A 207 15.22 -8.83 19.32
CA GLU A 207 14.16 -8.27 20.17
C GLU A 207 13.13 -7.42 19.42
N ARG A 208 13.30 -7.18 18.11
CA ARG A 208 12.30 -6.53 17.25
C ARG A 208 12.14 -7.33 15.98
N ILE A 209 10.98 -7.97 15.81
CA ILE A 209 10.59 -8.78 14.64
C ILE A 209 11.06 -8.07 13.35
N ALA A 210 12.11 -8.62 12.74
CA ALA A 210 12.95 -7.99 11.74
C ALA A 210 12.15 -7.40 10.59
N ARG A 211 12.26 -6.08 10.37
CA ARG A 211 11.82 -5.42 9.15
C ARG A 211 12.86 -4.39 8.77
N TYR A 212 13.18 -4.34 7.49
CA TYR A 212 14.31 -3.56 6.99
C TYR A 212 14.07 -2.09 7.29
N HIS A 213 15.13 -1.39 7.65
CA HIS A 213 15.14 0.04 7.89
C HIS A 213 16.30 0.64 7.09
N VAL A 214 16.09 1.84 6.55
CA VAL A 214 17.11 2.57 5.81
C VAL A 214 17.31 3.91 6.49
N LEU A 215 18.48 4.06 7.10
CA LEU A 215 18.91 5.30 7.74
C LEU A 215 19.59 6.20 6.70
N VAL A 216 19.14 7.45 6.63
CA VAL A 216 19.67 8.49 5.73
C VAL A 216 20.10 9.69 6.55
N GLY A 217 21.37 10.08 6.45
CA GLY A 217 21.94 11.21 7.18
C GLY A 217 23.49 11.18 7.24
N PRO A 218 24.11 12.06 8.05
CA PRO A 218 23.47 13.05 8.92
C PRO A 218 22.77 14.16 8.10
N VAL A 219 21.54 14.51 8.47
CA VAL A 219 20.76 15.53 7.75
C VAL A 219 20.97 16.89 8.40
N ARG A 220 21.32 17.91 7.60
CA ARG A 220 21.44 19.32 8.02
C ARG A 220 20.42 20.16 7.26
N GLY A 221 19.55 20.89 7.97
CA GLY A 221 18.51 21.74 7.35
C GLY A 221 17.11 21.12 7.35
N ASP A 222 16.18 21.71 6.59
CA ASP A 222 14.77 21.31 6.53
C ASP A 222 14.61 19.97 5.79
N THR A 223 14.19 18.92 6.51
CA THR A 223 14.14 17.54 6.02
C THR A 223 12.87 17.23 5.21
N THR A 224 12.01 18.23 5.00
CA THR A 224 10.66 18.06 4.46
C THR A 224 10.66 17.61 2.98
N ASP A 225 11.73 17.88 2.22
CA ASP A 225 11.83 17.53 0.80
C ASP A 225 12.42 16.13 0.50
N LEU A 226 12.99 15.42 1.49
CA LEU A 226 13.52 14.07 1.26
C LEU A 226 12.41 13.01 1.19
N ALA A 227 11.26 13.27 1.82
CA ALA A 227 10.10 12.37 1.87
C ALA A 227 9.28 12.34 0.56
N SER A 228 9.50 13.28 -0.37
CA SER A 228 8.66 13.46 -1.56
C SER A 228 9.18 12.73 -2.81
N SER A 229 10.35 12.08 -2.75
CA SER A 229 10.88 11.36 -3.91
C SER A 229 10.30 9.94 -4.00
N GLY A 230 9.14 9.83 -4.66
CA GLY A 230 8.57 8.74 -5.50
C GLY A 230 8.92 7.25 -5.28
N ILE A 231 9.06 6.75 -4.07
CA ILE A 231 8.78 5.33 -3.79
C ILE A 231 7.60 5.37 -2.83
N GLY A 232 6.39 5.31 -3.38
CA GLY A 232 5.16 5.08 -2.63
C GLY A 232 4.85 6.02 -1.45
N THR A 233 3.64 6.56 -1.38
CA THR A 233 3.14 7.32 -0.22
C THR A 233 2.84 6.42 1.00
N ASP A 234 3.56 5.32 1.16
CA ASP A 234 3.27 4.20 2.06
C ASP A 234 4.54 3.56 2.68
N ILE A 235 5.65 4.29 2.75
CA ILE A 235 6.83 3.92 3.54
C ILE A 235 6.91 4.81 4.78
N PRO A 236 6.71 4.26 6.00
CA PRO A 236 6.83 5.07 7.21
C PRO A 236 8.22 5.70 7.34
N VAL A 237 8.27 6.91 7.90
CA VAL A 237 9.51 7.64 8.16
C VAL A 237 9.50 8.19 9.59
N GLN A 238 10.64 8.11 10.25
CA GLN A 238 10.87 8.65 11.58
C GLN A 238 12.17 9.44 11.62
N VAL A 239 12.23 10.46 12.48
CA VAL A 239 13.48 11.15 12.77
C VAL A 239 14.12 10.46 13.98
N VAL A 240 15.36 9.98 13.80
CA VAL A 240 16.16 9.35 14.85
C VAL A 240 17.36 10.23 15.14
N ARG A 241 17.72 10.33 16.43
CA ARG A 241 18.90 11.06 16.88
C ARG A 241 19.96 10.08 17.32
N GLU A 242 21.15 10.18 16.74
CA GLU A 242 22.33 9.44 17.16
C GLU A 242 23.42 10.44 17.57
N GLY A 243 23.67 10.55 18.88
CA GLY A 243 24.58 11.57 19.42
C GLY A 243 24.04 13.00 19.23
N GLU A 244 24.80 13.83 18.52
CA GLU A 244 24.42 15.22 18.16
C GLU A 244 23.79 15.32 16.75
N GLU A 245 23.70 14.21 16.04
CA GLU A 245 23.26 14.18 14.65
C GLU A 245 21.85 13.59 14.49
N TYR A 246 21.17 14.01 13.43
CA TYR A 246 19.82 13.57 13.08
C TYR A 246 19.84 12.76 11.79
N TYR A 247 19.03 11.70 11.79
CA TYR A 247 18.89 10.74 10.71
C TYR A 247 17.41 10.52 10.39
N LEU A 248 17.10 10.31 9.12
CA LEU A 248 15.79 9.84 8.69
C LEU A 248 15.81 8.32 8.62
N ASP A 249 14.98 7.68 9.45
CA ASP A 249 14.75 6.24 9.44
C ASP A 249 13.52 5.92 8.60
N TYR A 250 13.76 5.40 7.39
CA TYR A 250 12.72 4.91 6.51
C TYR A 250 12.44 3.43 6.79
N GLY A 251 11.18 3.11 7.00
CA GLY A 251 10.72 1.78 7.30
C GLY A 251 9.79 1.72 8.51
N PRO A 252 9.30 0.54 8.86
CA PRO A 252 9.86 -0.73 8.43
C PRO A 252 9.39 -1.13 7.02
N PHE A 253 10.29 -1.62 6.17
CA PHE A 253 9.91 -2.20 4.87
C PHE A 253 9.37 -3.62 5.04
N ALA A 254 8.44 -4.01 4.16
CA ALA A 254 7.83 -5.34 4.21
C ALA A 254 8.80 -6.44 3.74
N ASP A 255 9.70 -6.10 2.83
CA ASP A 255 10.62 -7.03 2.20
C ASP A 255 11.93 -6.32 1.77
N PRO A 256 13.03 -7.05 1.52
CA PRO A 256 14.32 -6.44 1.17
C PRO A 256 14.32 -5.75 -0.20
N VAL A 257 13.38 -6.07 -1.10
CA VAL A 257 13.32 -5.46 -2.44
C VAL A 257 12.90 -4.01 -2.32
N GLU A 258 11.87 -3.72 -1.52
CA GLU A 258 11.43 -2.36 -1.25
C GLU A 258 12.56 -1.52 -0.61
N ALA A 259 13.25 -2.09 0.37
CA ALA A 259 14.39 -1.44 1.02
C ALA A 259 15.53 -1.16 0.02
N MET A 260 15.89 -2.12 -0.82
CA MET A 260 16.92 -1.95 -1.84
C MET A 260 16.58 -0.85 -2.84
N ILE A 261 15.35 -0.86 -3.37
CA ILE A 261 14.88 0.18 -4.30
C ILE A 261 14.97 1.56 -3.64
N TYR A 262 14.64 1.64 -2.35
CA TYR A 262 14.79 2.86 -1.57
C TYR A 262 16.24 3.31 -1.42
N VAL A 263 17.13 2.39 -1.03
CA VAL A 263 18.58 2.66 -0.94
C VAL A 263 19.14 3.18 -2.26
N GLU A 264 18.79 2.56 -3.39
CA GLU A 264 19.25 2.98 -4.72
C GLU A 264 18.76 4.36 -5.10
N LYS A 265 17.55 4.71 -4.67
CA LYS A 265 17.02 6.04 -4.87
C LYS A 265 17.77 7.10 -4.11
N VAL A 266 17.98 6.87 -2.82
CA VAL A 266 18.69 7.82 -1.95
C VAL A 266 20.10 8.05 -2.48
N LYS A 267 20.82 6.99 -2.85
CA LYS A 267 22.16 7.11 -3.46
C LYS A 267 22.16 7.91 -4.77
N GLY A 268 21.16 7.68 -5.63
CA GLY A 268 20.98 8.44 -6.86
C GLY A 268 20.73 9.94 -6.62
N ALA A 269 20.00 10.30 -5.56
CA ALA A 269 19.73 11.69 -5.20
C ALA A 269 20.96 12.38 -4.56
N THR A 270 21.64 11.75 -3.60
CA THR A 270 22.80 12.36 -2.91
C THR A 270 24.01 12.53 -3.82
N SER A 271 24.21 11.63 -4.80
CA SER A 271 25.23 11.79 -5.84
C SER A 271 24.95 12.94 -6.82
N TYR A 272 23.70 13.41 -6.92
CA TYR A 272 23.32 14.55 -7.73
C TYR A 272 23.51 15.88 -6.97
N GLU A 273 23.19 15.92 -5.68
CA GLU A 273 23.38 17.10 -4.82
C GLU A 273 24.87 17.45 -4.61
N ALA A 274 25.75 16.45 -4.50
CA ALA A 274 27.20 16.67 -4.41
C ALA A 274 27.79 17.37 -5.65
N ARG A 275 27.13 17.28 -6.82
CA ARG A 275 27.58 17.95 -8.06
C ARG A 275 27.09 19.39 -8.21
N ILE A 276 26.12 19.82 -7.39
CA ILE A 276 25.59 21.19 -7.45
C ILE A 276 26.33 22.12 -6.47
N GLN A 277 26.98 21.57 -5.44
CA GLN A 277 27.84 22.35 -4.54
C GLN A 277 29.27 22.59 -5.06
N GLU A 278 29.65 22.04 -6.22
CA GLU A 278 30.96 22.25 -6.86
C GLU A 278 30.92 23.27 -8.03
N LYS A 279 29.91 24.14 -8.10
CA LYS A 279 29.86 25.28 -9.04
C LYS A 279 29.61 26.59 -8.31
#